data_AF-A0A4Q4XTF6-F1
#
_entry.id   AF-A0A4Q4XTF6-F1
#
_cell.length_a   1.000
_cell.length_b   1.000
_cell.length_c   1.000
_cell.angle_alpha   90.00
_cell.angle_beta   90.00
_cell.angle_gamma   90.00
#
_symmetry.space_group_name_H-M   'P 1'
#
loop_
_entity.id
_entity.type
_entity.pdbx_description
1 polymer ?
#
loop_
_entity_poly.entity_id
_entity_poly.type
_entity_poly.pdbx_seq_one_letter_code
_entity_poly.pdbx_strand_id
1 'polypeptide(L)'
;MVRAPPAVQDRGEVIPGTAGQTKYRCTIQKPDGQPCGKVIANTKASISSHRKVHDPNSAYSREAVKFEQPIPCQETKADGTACGTALTSKHNMLRHYGSQHKHTGNKQNLFAKYGV
;
A
#
# COMPACT_ATOMS: atom_id res chain seq x y z
N MET A 1 1.93 -34.50 -8.48
CA MET A 1 1.11 -33.52 -7.73
C MET A 1 2.03 -32.45 -7.18
N VAL A 2 2.04 -31.24 -7.76
CA VAL A 2 2.92 -30.16 -7.30
C VAL A 2 2.34 -29.62 -6.00
N ARG A 3 3.04 -29.89 -4.90
CA ARG A 3 2.67 -29.46 -3.55
C ARG A 3 2.66 -27.93 -3.52
N ALA A 4 1.48 -27.34 -3.30
CA ALA A 4 1.34 -25.90 -3.14
C ALA A 4 2.31 -25.40 -2.05
N PRO A 5 3.00 -24.27 -2.25
CA PRO A 5 3.90 -23.73 -1.24
C PRO A 5 3.12 -23.51 0.06
N PRO A 6 3.73 -23.75 1.23
CA PRO A 6 3.04 -23.66 2.50
C PRO A 6 2.46 -22.24 2.63
N ALA A 7 1.15 -22.18 2.85
CA ALA A 7 0.46 -20.94 3.20
C ALA A 7 1.29 -20.26 4.28
N VAL A 8 1.81 -19.06 3.98
CA VAL A 8 2.66 -18.25 4.89
C VAL A 8 2.18 -18.46 6.32
N GLN A 9 3.00 -19.13 7.15
CA GLN A 9 2.65 -19.41 8.54
C GLN A 9 2.21 -18.10 9.20
N ASP A 10 1.23 -18.16 10.11
CA ASP A 10 0.79 -16.98 10.86
C ASP A 10 1.98 -16.45 11.66
N ARG A 11 2.64 -15.42 11.10
CA ARG A 11 3.87 -14.80 11.61
C ARG A 11 3.49 -13.46 12.20
N GLY A 12 2.83 -13.51 13.33
CA GLY A 12 2.56 -12.32 14.13
C GLY A 12 2.33 -12.64 15.58
N GLU A 13 2.33 -11.60 16.38
CA GLU A 13 2.20 -11.65 17.83
C GLU A 13 0.93 -10.90 18.23
N VAL A 14 0.13 -11.49 19.12
CA VAL A 14 -1.00 -10.80 19.72
C VAL A 14 -0.47 -9.94 20.87
N ILE A 15 -0.65 -8.63 20.77
CA ILE A 15 -0.20 -7.66 21.77
C ILE A 15 -1.40 -7.05 22.51
N PRO A 16 -1.25 -6.71 23.80
CA PRO A 16 -2.29 -5.98 24.52
C PRO A 16 -2.46 -4.58 23.93
N GLY A 17 -3.70 -4.18 23.72
CA GLY A 17 -4.10 -2.83 23.32
C GLY A 17 -4.74 -2.07 24.48
N THR A 18 -5.16 -0.84 24.20
CA THR A 18 -5.92 -0.01 25.13
C THR A 18 -7.30 -0.60 25.40
N ALA A 19 -7.80 -0.46 26.64
CA ALA A 19 -9.14 -0.87 27.07
C ALA A 19 -9.48 -2.36 26.85
N GLY A 20 -8.52 -3.26 27.08
CA GLY A 20 -8.75 -4.72 27.04
C GLY A 20 -8.88 -5.33 25.64
N GLN A 21 -8.67 -4.55 24.59
CA GLN A 21 -8.63 -5.05 23.21
C GLN A 21 -7.28 -5.69 22.91
N THR A 22 -7.26 -6.79 22.16
CA THR A 22 -6.02 -7.36 21.63
C THR A 22 -5.77 -6.85 20.22
N LYS A 23 -4.51 -6.53 19.92
CA LYS A 23 -4.06 -6.15 18.57
C LYS A 23 -3.12 -7.20 18.04
N TYR A 24 -2.99 -7.29 16.73
CA TYR A 24 -2.06 -8.20 16.07
C TYR A 24 -0.88 -7.40 15.53
N ARG A 25 0.34 -7.80 15.89
CA ARG A 25 1.59 -7.25 15.37
C ARG A 25 2.16 -8.21 14.33
N CYS A 26 2.23 -7.77 13.08
CA CYS A 26 2.81 -8.57 12.01
C CYS A 26 4.33 -8.68 12.14
N THR A 27 4.87 -9.90 12.09
CA THR A 27 6.32 -10.20 12.12
C THR A 27 6.85 -10.80 10.82
N ILE A 28 6.03 -10.82 9.76
CA ILE A 28 6.49 -11.20 8.42
C ILE A 28 7.67 -10.32 8.02
N GLN A 29 8.76 -10.95 7.57
CA GLN A 29 9.94 -10.25 7.07
C GLN A 29 9.62 -9.55 5.75
N LYS A 30 9.99 -8.29 5.68
CA LYS A 30 9.99 -7.52 4.43
C LYS A 30 11.17 -7.98 3.55
N PRO A 31 11.17 -7.61 2.25
CA PRO A 31 12.30 -7.88 1.35
C PRO A 31 13.64 -7.32 1.85
N ASP A 32 13.62 -6.23 2.62
CA ASP A 32 14.80 -5.63 3.26
C ASP A 32 15.33 -6.39 4.49
N GLY A 33 14.70 -7.51 4.85
CA GLY A 33 15.09 -8.34 6.00
C GLY A 33 14.52 -7.86 7.34
N GLN A 34 13.99 -6.64 7.45
CA GLN A 34 13.33 -6.22 8.69
C GLN A 34 11.91 -6.81 8.84
N PRO A 35 11.46 -7.09 10.08
CA PRO A 35 10.08 -7.47 10.33
C PRO A 35 9.12 -6.32 9.96
N CYS A 36 7.90 -6.68 9.57
CA CYS A 36 6.87 -5.71 9.24
C CYS A 36 6.61 -4.72 10.39
N GLY A 37 6.40 -5.27 11.59
CA GLY A 37 6.16 -4.53 12.82
C GLY A 37 4.80 -3.84 12.90
N LYS A 38 3.97 -3.91 11.85
CA LYS A 38 2.70 -3.19 11.77
C LYS A 38 1.66 -3.79 12.71
N VAL A 39 1.03 -2.93 13.49
CA VAL A 39 -0.04 -3.29 14.43
C VAL A 39 -1.39 -3.07 13.75
N ILE A 40 -2.24 -4.09 13.74
CA ILE A 40 -3.58 -4.09 13.14
C ILE A 40 -4.59 -4.71 14.11
N ALA A 41 -5.89 -4.59 13.80
CA ALA A 41 -6.92 -5.26 14.58
C ALA A 41 -6.71 -6.78 14.56
N ASN A 42 -6.89 -7.43 15.72
CA ASN A 42 -6.80 -8.89 15.85
C ASN A 42 -8.07 -9.58 15.32
N THR A 43 -8.39 -9.35 14.04
CA THR A 43 -9.50 -10.01 13.35
C THR A 43 -8.98 -10.74 12.13
N LYS A 44 -9.56 -11.91 11.83
CA LYS A 44 -9.18 -12.73 10.67
C LYS A 44 -9.19 -11.93 9.36
N ALA A 45 -10.19 -11.06 9.18
CA ALA A 45 -10.29 -10.20 7.99
C ALA A 45 -9.14 -9.20 7.89
N SER A 46 -8.74 -8.57 8.99
CA SER A 46 -7.64 -7.61 9.03
C SER A 46 -6.30 -8.28 8.79
N ILE A 47 -6.05 -9.41 9.45
CA ILE A 47 -4.81 -10.19 9.32
C ILE A 47 -4.67 -10.72 7.89
N SER A 48 -5.72 -11.32 7.33
CA SER A 48 -5.73 -11.83 5.96
C SER A 48 -5.50 -10.71 4.93
N SER A 49 -6.17 -9.57 5.08
CA SER A 49 -5.98 -8.43 4.19
C SER A 49 -4.57 -7.85 4.28
N HIS A 50 -4.03 -7.75 5.49
CA HIS A 50 -2.66 -7.28 5.69
C HIS A 50 -1.63 -8.22 5.08
N ARG A 51 -1.79 -9.54 5.18
CA ARG A 51 -0.86 -10.52 4.60
C ARG A 51 -0.62 -10.32 3.10
N LYS A 52 -1.63 -9.86 2.36
CA LYS A 52 -1.52 -9.58 0.92
C LYS A 52 -0.50 -8.51 0.57
N VAL A 53 -0.11 -7.66 1.53
CA VAL A 53 0.93 -6.63 1.31
C VAL A 53 2.34 -7.22 1.37
N HIS A 54 2.49 -8.44 1.90
CA HIS A 54 3.77 -9.17 1.93
C HIS A 54 3.91 -10.13 0.76
N ASP A 55 2.84 -10.38 0.01
CA ASP A 55 2.92 -11.18 -1.19
C ASP A 55 3.59 -10.34 -2.30
N PRO A 56 4.79 -10.71 -2.78
CA PRO A 56 5.51 -9.92 -3.78
C PRO A 56 4.82 -9.95 -5.15
N ASN A 57 3.92 -10.92 -5.38
CA ASN A 57 3.15 -11.07 -6.62
C ASN A 57 1.82 -10.30 -6.58
N SER A 58 1.46 -9.74 -5.43
CA SER A 58 0.24 -8.95 -5.26
C SER A 58 0.32 -7.67 -6.07
N ALA A 59 -0.79 -7.32 -6.72
CA ALA A 59 -0.92 -6.03 -7.42
C ALA A 59 -0.53 -4.86 -6.51
N TYR A 60 -0.91 -4.93 -5.23
CA TYR A 60 -0.55 -3.91 -4.23
C TYR A 60 0.97 -3.72 -4.09
N SER A 61 1.71 -4.82 -3.97
CA SER A 61 3.17 -4.80 -3.79
C SER A 61 3.89 -4.30 -5.03
N ARG A 62 3.42 -4.71 -6.22
CA ARG A 62 3.93 -4.23 -7.52
C ARG A 62 3.69 -2.73 -7.71
N GLU A 63 2.52 -2.23 -7.32
CA GLU A 63 2.17 -0.80 -7.45
C GLU A 63 2.77 0.07 -6.34
N ALA A 64 3.14 -0.51 -5.20
CA ALA A 64 3.79 0.19 -4.10
C ALA A 64 5.30 0.42 -4.33
N VAL A 65 5.89 -0.17 -5.37
CA VAL A 65 7.29 0.07 -5.76
C VAL A 65 7.48 1.57 -5.99
N LYS A 66 8.52 2.12 -5.34
CA LYS A 66 8.83 3.54 -5.45
C LYS A 66 9.37 3.85 -6.85
N PHE A 67 8.99 4.98 -7.41
CA PHE A 67 9.65 5.52 -8.58
C PHE A 67 11.10 5.91 -8.25
N GLU A 68 11.98 5.88 -9.24
CA GLU A 68 13.38 6.32 -9.07
C GLU A 68 13.45 7.79 -8.62
N GLN A 69 12.53 8.62 -9.11
CA GLN A 69 12.34 10.00 -8.67
C GLN A 69 10.86 10.28 -8.41
N PRO A 70 10.53 11.06 -7.36
CA PRO A 70 9.16 11.49 -7.13
C PRO A 70 8.63 12.31 -8.31
N ILE A 71 7.45 11.97 -8.81
CA ILE A 71 6.81 12.66 -9.93
C ILE A 71 5.89 13.74 -9.37
N PRO A 72 6.04 15.02 -9.72
CA PRO A 72 5.13 16.06 -9.25
C PRO A 72 3.75 15.90 -9.89
N CYS A 73 2.68 16.03 -9.08
CA CYS A 73 1.31 16.10 -9.58
C CYS A 73 1.12 17.38 -10.39
N GLN A 74 0.68 17.23 -11.64
CA GLN A 74 0.49 18.33 -12.60
C GLN A 74 -0.93 18.89 -12.62
N GLU A 75 -1.81 18.42 -11.73
CA GLU A 75 -3.19 18.89 -11.65
C GLU A 75 -3.29 20.25 -10.95
N THR A 76 -4.35 20.97 -11.28
CA THR A 76 -4.78 22.17 -10.57
C THR A 76 -5.81 21.79 -9.52
N LYS A 77 -5.71 22.38 -8.32
CA LYS A 77 -6.71 22.23 -7.26
C LYS A 77 -7.96 23.03 -7.59
N ALA A 78 -9.04 22.79 -6.84
CA ALA A 78 -10.29 23.54 -6.98
C ALA A 78 -10.12 25.06 -6.76
N ASP A 79 -9.11 25.49 -5.99
CA ASP A 79 -8.81 26.90 -5.73
C ASP A 79 -7.96 27.57 -6.84
N GLY A 80 -7.61 26.84 -7.91
CA GLY A 80 -6.80 27.36 -9.01
C GLY A 80 -5.29 27.27 -8.81
N THR A 81 -4.80 26.83 -7.65
CA THR A 81 -3.37 26.58 -7.42
C THR A 81 -2.89 25.24 -7.99
N ALA A 82 -1.63 25.17 -8.38
CA ALA A 82 -0.99 23.93 -8.78
C ALA A 82 -0.90 22.96 -7.60
N CYS A 83 -1.17 21.67 -7.83
CA CYS A 83 -1.12 20.65 -6.80
C CYS A 83 0.32 20.38 -6.34
N GLY A 84 1.22 20.06 -7.28
CA GLY A 84 2.65 19.88 -7.01
C GLY A 84 3.01 18.73 -6.05
N THR A 85 2.04 17.93 -5.61
CA THR A 85 2.28 16.85 -4.64
C THR A 85 3.23 15.80 -5.23
N ALA A 86 4.27 15.44 -4.49
CA ALA A 86 5.23 14.43 -4.91
C ALA A 86 4.62 13.03 -4.89
N LEU A 87 4.44 12.44 -6.08
CA LEU A 87 3.93 11.09 -6.29
C LEU A 87 5.10 10.11 -6.26
N THR A 88 5.10 9.21 -5.28
CA THR A 88 6.28 8.37 -4.99
C THR A 88 6.15 6.94 -5.47
N SER A 89 4.95 6.47 -5.82
CA SER A 89 4.68 5.14 -6.38
C SER A 89 3.33 5.15 -7.12
N LYS A 90 3.05 4.09 -7.90
CA LYS A 90 1.75 3.95 -8.59
C LYS A 90 0.59 3.93 -7.60
N HIS A 91 0.74 3.21 -6.50
CA HIS A 91 -0.26 3.15 -5.44
C HIS A 91 -0.49 4.53 -4.80
N ASN A 92 0.59 5.27 -4.53
CA ASN A 92 0.49 6.62 -3.98
C ASN A 92 -0.22 7.58 -4.97
N MET A 93 0.09 7.47 -6.26
CA MET A 93 -0.55 8.21 -7.34
C MET A 93 -2.04 7.92 -7.45
N LEU A 94 -2.44 6.65 -7.55
CA LEU A 94 -3.85 6.24 -7.60
C LEU A 94 -4.66 6.79 -6.43
N ARG A 95 -4.12 6.64 -5.21
CA ARG A 95 -4.76 7.13 -3.98
C ARG A 95 -4.88 8.66 -3.96
N HIS A 96 -3.84 9.37 -4.40
CA HIS A 96 -3.84 10.83 -4.46
C HIS A 96 -4.92 11.35 -5.41
N TYR A 97 -4.96 10.85 -6.65
CA TYR A 97 -5.95 11.28 -7.64
C TYR A 97 -7.39 10.91 -7.24
N GLY A 98 -7.59 9.74 -6.60
CA GLY A 98 -8.90 9.35 -6.09
C GLY A 98 -9.40 10.25 -4.97
N SER A 99 -8.50 10.71 -4.10
CA SER A 99 -8.86 11.55 -2.94
C SER A 99 -8.96 13.04 -3.26
N GLN A 100 -8.08 13.57 -4.11
CA GLN A 100 -7.90 15.03 -4.28
C GLN A 100 -8.42 15.55 -5.63
N HIS A 101 -8.50 14.70 -6.65
CA HIS A 101 -8.78 15.14 -8.03
C HIS A 101 -9.96 14.41 -8.69
N LYS A 102 -10.77 13.62 -7.93
CA LYS A 102 -12.00 12.93 -8.39
C LYS A 102 -11.95 12.36 -9.83
N HIS A 103 -10.80 11.80 -10.22
CA HIS A 103 -10.53 11.24 -11.56
C HIS A 103 -10.63 12.20 -12.76
N THR A 104 -10.64 13.51 -12.56
CA THR A 104 -10.64 14.51 -13.65
C THR A 104 -9.22 14.93 -14.04
N GLY A 105 -9.07 15.60 -15.20
CA GLY A 105 -7.83 16.23 -15.65
C GLY A 105 -6.89 15.37 -16.49
N ASN A 106 -5.59 15.72 -16.48
CA ASN A 106 -4.53 15.11 -17.30
C ASN A 106 -4.05 13.75 -16.75
N LYS A 107 -4.76 13.24 -15.73
CA LYS A 107 -4.61 11.92 -15.11
C LYS A 107 -4.35 10.81 -16.13
N GLN A 108 -5.15 10.72 -17.20
CA GLN A 108 -5.06 9.62 -18.17
C GLN A 108 -3.71 9.59 -18.89
N ASN A 109 -3.17 10.76 -19.27
CA ASN A 109 -1.86 10.85 -19.91
C ASN A 109 -0.73 10.49 -18.94
N LEU A 110 -0.86 10.93 -17.68
CA LEU A 110 0.12 10.60 -16.65
C LEU A 110 0.10 9.10 -16.32
N PHE A 111 -1.10 8.52 -16.26
CA PHE A 111 -1.30 7.09 -15.99
C PHE A 111 -0.76 6.23 -17.14
N ALA A 112 -1.06 6.59 -18.39
CA ALA A 112 -0.49 5.94 -19.57
C ALA A 112 1.04 6.01 -19.58
N LYS A 113 1.62 7.17 -19.28
CA LYS A 113 3.08 7.38 -19.26
C LYS A 113 3.80 6.53 -18.21
N TYR A 114 3.18 6.33 -17.06
CA TYR A 114 3.77 5.57 -15.95
C TYR A 114 3.20 4.15 -15.82
N GLY A 115 2.40 3.69 -16.79
CA GLY A 115 1.83 2.36 -16.86
C GLY A 115 0.91 2.01 -15.69
N VAL A 116 0.09 2.98 -15.26
CA VAL A 116 -0.99 2.83 -14.28
C VAL A 116 -2.29 2.59 -15.01
#